data_AF-A0A838Y2I9-F1
#
_entry.id   AF-A0A838Y2I9-F1
#
_cell.length_a   1.000
_cell.length_b   1.000
_cell.length_c   1.000
_cell.angle_alpha   90.00
_cell.angle_beta   90.00
_cell.angle_gamma   90.00
#
_symmetry.space_group_name_H-M   'P 1'
#
loop_
_entity.id
_entity.type
_entity.pdbx_description
1 polymer ?
#
loop_
_entity_poly.entity_id
_entity_poly.type
_entity_poly.pdbx_seq_one_letter_code
_entity_poly.pdbx_strand_id
1 'polypeptide(L)'
;MQNDPRIDLDSLLWHKDGLLLEGFSLQEEFWVALSPAAGWVKFKLVSGAQACYLPAEVRPAHEPVPHPLVSLQGVWWLRQAASSEHQAICSYQQVADLISKEIT
;
A
#
# COMPACT_ATOMS: atom_id res chain seq x y z
N MET A 1 5.62 30.33 2.31
CA MET A 1 5.69 28.89 2.01
C MET A 1 4.39 28.28 2.50
N GLN A 2 3.44 27.99 1.61
CA GLN A 2 2.19 27.34 1.98
C GLN A 2 2.52 25.89 2.36
N ASN A 3 2.24 25.52 3.61
CA ASN A 3 2.23 24.13 4.04
C ASN A 3 1.11 23.42 3.29
N ASP A 4 1.46 22.76 2.19
CA ASP A 4 0.59 21.80 1.53
C ASP A 4 0.40 20.64 2.54
N PRO A 5 -0.81 20.43 3.10
CA PRO A 5 -1.02 19.48 4.19
C PRO A 5 -1.00 18.06 3.61
N ARG A 6 0.20 17.57 3.32
CA ARG A 6 0.44 16.20 2.93
C ARG A 6 0.33 15.33 4.17
N ILE A 7 -0.47 14.28 4.05
CA ILE A 7 -0.60 13.30 5.10
C ILE A 7 0.49 12.25 4.87
N ASP A 8 1.38 12.13 5.84
CA ASP A 8 2.40 11.09 5.87
C ASP A 8 1.79 9.82 6.49
N LEU A 9 2.04 8.66 5.85
CA LEU A 9 1.56 7.36 6.32
C LEU A 9 2.73 6.51 6.79
N ASP A 10 2.57 5.90 7.97
CA ASP A 10 3.59 5.03 8.58
C ASP A 10 3.47 3.57 8.13
N SER A 11 2.24 3.08 7.92
CA SER A 11 1.95 1.71 7.49
C SER A 11 0.86 1.70 6.42
N LEU A 12 1.11 0.94 5.35
CA LEU A 12 0.18 0.76 4.25
C LEU A 12 0.40 -0.61 3.62
N LEU A 13 -0.69 -1.35 3.47
CA LEU A 13 -0.68 -2.70 2.96
C LEU A 13 -1.51 -2.77 1.68
N TRP A 14 -0.88 -3.22 0.60
CA TRP A 14 -1.62 -3.58 -0.61
C TRP A 14 -2.21 -4.97 -0.42
N HIS A 15 -3.53 -5.09 -0.44
CA HIS A 15 -4.23 -6.37 -0.29
C HIS A 15 -5.23 -6.57 -1.41
N LYS A 16 -4.98 -7.62 -2.21
CA LYS A 16 -5.75 -8.00 -3.40
C LYS A 16 -5.84 -6.83 -4.40
N ASP A 17 -6.94 -6.08 -4.35
CA ASP A 17 -7.29 -5.02 -5.29
C ASP A 17 -7.30 -3.63 -4.64
N GLY A 18 -6.93 -3.55 -3.35
CA GLY A 18 -7.10 -2.36 -2.55
C GLY A 18 -5.95 -2.08 -1.61
N LEU A 19 -6.06 -0.91 -1.01
CA LEU A 19 -5.10 -0.30 -0.13
C LEU A 19 -5.70 -0.27 1.27
N LEU A 20 -5.07 -0.99 2.20
CA LEU A 20 -5.43 -1.03 3.60
C LEU A 20 -4.51 -0.07 4.37
N LEU A 21 -5.12 0.84 5.13
CA LEU A 21 -4.41 1.70 6.08
C LEU A 21 -4.52 1.08 7.47
N GLU A 22 -3.38 0.81 8.08
CA GLU A 22 -3.32 0.20 9.41
C GLU A 22 -3.26 1.30 10.47
N GLY A 23 -4.14 1.23 11.47
CA GLY A 23 -4.10 2.14 12.63
C GLY A 23 -4.75 3.52 12.43
N PHE A 24 -5.24 3.86 11.24
CA PHE A 24 -6.01 5.09 11.00
C PHE A 24 -6.88 5.00 9.73
N SER A 25 -7.83 5.93 9.61
CA SER A 25 -8.65 6.10 8.40
C SER A 25 -8.58 7.56 7.93
N LEU A 26 -8.57 7.75 6.62
CA LEU A 26 -8.62 9.04 5.96
C LEU A 26 -10.06 9.39 5.60
N GLN A 27 -10.25 10.56 4.99
CA GLN A 27 -11.51 10.97 4.37
C GLN A 27 -11.96 9.94 3.31
N GLU A 28 -13.21 10.07 2.84
CA GLU A 28 -13.81 9.14 1.87
C GLU A 28 -12.97 8.93 0.61
N GLU A 29 -12.17 9.92 0.21
CA GLU A 29 -11.26 9.83 -0.91
C GLU A 29 -9.98 10.63 -0.71
N PHE A 30 -8.90 10.18 -1.33
CA PHE A 30 -7.61 10.87 -1.33
C PHE A 30 -6.79 10.55 -2.59
N TRP A 31 -5.78 11.36 -2.86
CA TRP A 31 -4.87 11.18 -3.99
C TRP A 31 -3.47 10.82 -3.53
N VAL A 32 -2.86 9.86 -4.23
CA VAL A 32 -1.51 9.38 -3.99
C VAL A 32 -0.64 9.65 -5.21
N ALA A 33 0.55 10.21 -4.99
CA ALA A 33 1.57 10.29 -6.02
C ALA A 33 2.24 8.93 -6.20
N LEU A 34 2.20 8.35 -7.40
CA LEU A 34 2.90 7.11 -7.72
C LEU A 34 4.40 7.37 -7.96
N SER A 35 4.69 8.31 -8.84
CA SER A 35 6.02 8.82 -9.14
C SER A 35 5.90 10.11 -9.96
N PRO A 36 6.97 10.91 -10.06
CA PRO A 36 6.97 12.11 -10.90
C PRO A 36 6.62 11.86 -12.38
N ALA A 37 6.79 10.63 -12.86
CA ALA A 37 6.49 10.23 -14.23
C ALA A 37 5.16 9.47 -14.38
N ALA A 38 4.74 8.73 -13.35
CA ALA A 38 3.54 7.88 -13.40
C ALA A 38 2.24 8.62 -13.04
N GLY A 39 2.34 9.74 -12.33
CA GLY A 39 1.19 10.58 -11.99
C GLY A 39 0.51 10.18 -10.69
N TRP A 40 -0.81 10.26 -10.69
CA TRP A 40 -1.64 10.24 -9.49
C TRP A 40 -2.67 9.12 -9.53
N VAL A 41 -2.96 8.53 -8.39
CA VAL A 41 -4.08 7.60 -8.21
C VAL A 41 -5.00 8.10 -7.13
N LYS A 42 -6.29 8.13 -7.43
CA LYS A 42 -7.35 8.41 -6.47
C LYS A 42 -7.77 7.10 -5.81
N PHE A 43 -7.82 7.11 -4.49
CA PHE A 43 -8.33 6.03 -3.67
C PHE A 43 -9.65 6.45 -3.03
N LYS A 44 -10.62 5.53 -2.99
CA LYS A 44 -11.94 5.73 -2.36
C LYS A 44 -12.21 4.66 -1.34
N LEU A 45 -12.75 5.06 -0.18
CA LEU A 45 -13.14 4.15 0.88
C LEU A 45 -14.25 3.22 0.37
N VAL A 46 -14.07 1.92 0.61
CA VAL A 46 -15.09 0.92 0.30
C VAL A 46 -16.24 1.07 1.30
N SER A 47 -17.46 1.19 0.79
CA SER A 47 -18.65 1.31 1.63
C SER A 47 -18.76 0.12 2.59
N GLY A 48 -18.91 0.42 3.89
CA GLY A 48 -19.00 -0.61 4.95
C GLY A 48 -17.66 -1.22 5.38
N ALA A 49 -16.53 -0.79 4.80
CA ALA A 49 -15.20 -1.22 5.24
C ALA A 49 -14.55 -0.18 6.15
N GLN A 50 -13.79 -0.65 7.14
CA GLN A 50 -12.87 0.22 7.89
C GLN A 50 -11.52 0.24 7.17
N ALA A 51 -11.09 1.44 6.76
CA ALA A 51 -9.75 1.71 6.24
C ALA A 51 -9.32 0.93 4.98
N CYS A 52 -10.28 0.40 4.20
CA CYS A 52 -10.02 -0.25 2.91
C CYS A 52 -10.39 0.69 1.76
N TYR A 53 -9.43 0.98 0.89
CA TYR A 53 -9.61 1.91 -0.22
C TYR A 53 -9.31 1.24 -1.55
N LEU A 54 -10.15 1.49 -2.56
CA LEU A 54 -9.93 0.99 -3.92
C LEU A 54 -9.49 2.13 -4.84
N PRO A 55 -8.63 1.83 -5.84
CA PRO A 55 -8.31 2.78 -6.88
C PRO A 55 -9.57 3.11 -7.69
N ALA A 56 -9.88 4.39 -7.81
CA ALA A 56 -11.06 4.88 -8.50
C ALA A 56 -10.72 5.64 -9.78
N GLU A 57 -9.55 6.28 -9.84
CA GLU A 57 -9.15 7.15 -10.96
C GLU A 57 -7.62 7.23 -11.03
N VAL A 58 -7.08 7.33 -12.25
CA VAL A 58 -5.66 7.58 -12.50
C VAL A 58 -5.53 8.84 -13.33
N ARG A 59 -4.63 9.74 -12.94
CA ARG A 59 -4.33 10.97 -13.68
C ARG A 59 -2.86 11.07 -14.04
N PRO A 60 -2.51 11.63 -15.21
CA PRO A 60 -1.13 11.92 -15.58
C PRO A 60 -0.44 12.88 -14.59
N ALA A 61 0.88 12.81 -14.50
CA ALA A 61 1.67 13.64 -13.58
C ALA A 61 1.57 15.15 -13.84
N HIS A 62 1.23 15.54 -15.08
CA HIS A 62 1.09 16.95 -15.47
C HIS A 62 -0.29 17.53 -15.14
N GLU A 63 -1.25 16.69 -14.76
CA GLU A 63 -2.58 17.15 -14.36
C GLU A 63 -2.63 17.43 -12.86
N PRO A 64 -3.20 18.58 -12.44
CA PRO A 64 -3.42 18.84 -11.02
C PRO A 64 -4.53 17.94 -10.46
N VAL A 65 -4.40 17.58 -9.20
CA VAL A 65 -5.39 16.79 -8.46
C VAL A 65 -5.83 17.52 -7.20
N PRO A 66 -7.10 17.37 -6.77
CA PRO A 66 -7.59 18.02 -5.57
C PRO A 66 -7.03 17.39 -4.30
N HIS A 67 -7.01 18.15 -3.21
CA HIS A 67 -6.76 17.64 -1.85
C HIS A 67 -7.84 16.64 -1.41
N PRO A 68 -7.53 15.72 -0.47
CA PRO A 68 -6.27 15.56 0.24
C PRO A 68 -5.20 14.76 -0.54
N LEU A 69 -3.94 15.16 -0.38
CA LEU A 69 -2.76 14.51 -0.96
C LEU A 69 -2.03 13.66 0.08
N VAL A 70 -1.68 12.44 -0.29
CA VAL A 70 -1.02 11.46 0.55
C VAL A 70 0.35 11.11 -0.02
N SER A 71 1.36 11.13 0.84
CA SER A 71 2.74 10.78 0.48
C SER A 71 3.06 9.35 0.90
N LEU A 72 3.53 8.52 -0.03
CA LEU A 72 4.02 7.17 0.27
C LEU A 72 5.51 7.13 0.64
N GLN A 73 6.18 8.28 0.79
CA GLN A 73 7.62 8.31 1.08
C GLN A 73 7.98 7.64 2.42
N GLY A 74 7.06 7.61 3.39
CA GLY A 74 7.22 6.89 4.67
C GLY A 74 7.00 5.37 4.62
N VAL A 75 6.32 4.86 3.58
CA VAL A 75 5.82 3.47 3.49
C VAL A 75 6.90 2.44 3.11
N TRP A 76 8.15 2.87 2.91
CA TRP A 76 9.24 2.04 2.38
C TRP A 76 9.67 0.87 3.29
N TRP A 77 9.30 0.88 4.56
CA TRP A 77 9.82 -0.08 5.55
C TRP A 77 9.14 -1.45 5.56
N LEU A 78 7.85 -1.54 5.21
CA LEU A 78 7.12 -2.81 5.36
C LEU A 78 7.32 -3.79 4.20
N ARG A 79 7.72 -3.31 3.01
CA ARG A 79 7.97 -4.20 1.88
C ARG A 79 9.19 -5.10 2.10
N GLN A 80 10.21 -4.60 2.79
CA GLN A 80 11.40 -5.38 3.14
C GLN A 80 11.11 -6.36 4.27
N ALA A 81 10.36 -5.94 5.29
CA ALA A 81 9.91 -6.83 6.36
C ALA A 81 9.04 -7.97 5.81
N ALA A 82 8.01 -7.65 5.02
CA ALA A 82 7.14 -8.64 4.40
C ALA A 82 7.87 -9.55 3.40
N SER A 83 8.83 -9.03 2.63
CA SER A 83 9.65 -9.87 1.73
C SER A 83 10.54 -10.82 2.52
N SER A 84 11.11 -10.37 3.63
CA SER A 84 11.98 -11.18 4.49
C SER A 84 11.20 -12.28 5.21
N GLU A 85 10.01 -11.95 5.71
CA GLU A 85 9.09 -12.90 6.35
C GLU A 85 8.54 -13.92 5.34
N HIS A 86 8.13 -13.48 4.14
CA HIS A 86 7.66 -14.37 3.09
C HIS A 86 8.76 -15.34 2.63
N GLN A 87 9.99 -14.84 2.49
CA GLN A 87 11.14 -15.67 2.15
C GLN A 87 11.44 -16.69 3.24
N ALA A 88 11.37 -16.30 4.53
CA ALA A 88 11.52 -17.22 5.65
C ALA A 88 10.46 -18.32 5.65
N ILE A 89 9.18 -17.97 5.45
CA ILE A 89 8.07 -18.94 5.40
C ILE A 89 8.26 -19.92 4.23
N CYS A 90 8.59 -19.43 3.04
CA CYS A 90 8.86 -20.29 1.89
C CYS A 90 10.05 -21.22 2.12
N SER A 91 11.12 -20.75 2.77
CA SER A 91 12.26 -21.61 3.12
C SER A 91 11.87 -22.71 4.10
N TYR A 92 11.06 -22.43 5.12
CA TYR A 92 10.57 -23.46 6.04
C TYR A 92 9.69 -24.49 5.34
N GLN A 93 8.82 -24.08 4.42
CA GLN A 93 7.97 -24.99 3.65
C GLN A 93 8.79 -25.92 2.75
N GLN A 94 9.80 -25.39 2.06
CA GLN A 94 10.70 -26.18 1.22
C GLN A 94 11.45 -27.25 2.03
N VAL A 95 11.93 -26.89 3.22
CA VAL A 95 12.60 -27.84 4.12
C VAL A 95 11.62 -28.90 4.64
N ALA A 96 10.40 -28.52 5.01
CA ALA A 96 9.37 -29.44 5.47
C ALA A 96 8.94 -30.43 4.37
N ASP A 97 8.82 -29.98 3.12
CA ASP A 97 8.53 -30.83 1.96
C ASP A 97 9.68 -31.81 1.66
N LEU A 98 10.93 -31.37 1.82
CA LEU A 98 12.11 -32.21 1.61
C LEU A 98 12.17 -33.34 2.66
N ILE A 99 11.98 -32.99 3.93
CA ILE A 99 11.95 -33.93 5.05
C ILE A 99 10.79 -34.93 4.88
N SER A 100 9.62 -34.48 4.46
CA SER A 100 8.46 -35.37 4.23
C SER A 100 8.69 -36.38 3.11
N LYS A 101 9.50 -36.03 2.10
CA LYS A 101 9.86 -36.93 0.99
C LYS A 101 10.97 -37.93 1.33
N GLU A 102 11.84 -37.64 2.30
CA GLU A 102 12.89 -38.58 2.72
C GLU A 102 12.41 -39.64 3.73
N ILE A 103 11.26 -39.41 4.37
CA ILE A 103 10.69 -40.30 5.40
C ILE A 103 9.56 -41.21 4.83
N THR A 104 9.25 -41.10 3.53
CA THR A 104 8.29 -41.96 2.81
C THR A 104 9.01 -42.87 1.82
#